data_AF-A0A3D3DNW5-F1
#
_entry.id   AF-A0A3D3DNW5-F1
#
_cell.length_a   1.000
_cell.length_b   1.000
_cell.length_c   1.000
_cell.angle_alpha   90.00
_cell.angle_beta   90.00
_cell.angle_gamma   90.00
#
_symmetry.space_group_name_H-M   'P 1'
#
loop_
_entity.id
_entity.type
_entity.pdbx_description
1 polymer ?
#
loop_
_entity_poly.entity_id
_entity_poly.type
_entity_poly.pdbx_seq_one_letter_code
_entity_poly.pdbx_strand_id
1 'polypeptide(L)'
;MSDELWQLSACEAAQGIRDKRFTAEELITSVSGRIAEHNPRLNAIVLDLTEEALADARVADAQLAAGKTTGPLHGVPVTIKSNIDVKGQPTPNGLPALKDLIAPDDSPVTANLRKAGAIIVGRTNTPELSMRLNTDNPLHGRTLNPWDEDASPGGSSGGASSAGAAGFGPIHHGNDIGGSLRCPAFNCGLSTVKPTFGRVPA
;
A
#
# COMPACT_ATOMS: atom_id res chain seq x y z
N MET A 1 11.41 -15.88 15.52
CA MET A 1 10.54 -16.26 14.39
C MET A 1 9.63 -15.12 13.91
N SER A 2 9.70 -13.92 14.53
CA SER A 2 8.86 -12.74 14.20
C SER A 2 9.35 -11.91 13.01
N ASP A 3 10.62 -12.01 12.63
CA ASP A 3 11.25 -10.96 11.81
C ASP A 3 10.91 -11.05 10.32
N GLU A 4 10.33 -12.16 9.87
CA GLU A 4 10.04 -12.41 8.45
C GLU A 4 8.54 -12.46 8.11
N LEU A 5 7.66 -12.00 9.00
CA LEU A 5 6.22 -11.95 8.71
C LEU A 5 5.88 -11.07 7.49
N TRP A 6 6.74 -10.10 7.16
CA TRP A 6 6.62 -9.28 5.96
C TRP A 6 6.66 -10.07 4.64
N GLN A 7 7.18 -11.30 4.64
CA GLN A 7 7.24 -12.17 3.45
C GLN A 7 5.94 -12.92 3.17
N LEU A 8 5.00 -12.93 4.12
CA LEU A 8 3.76 -13.71 3.98
C LEU A 8 2.86 -13.15 2.89
N SER A 9 2.21 -14.04 2.15
CA SER A 9 1.10 -13.65 1.28
C SER A 9 -0.08 -13.13 2.11
N ALA A 10 -0.99 -12.39 1.47
CA ALA A 10 -2.21 -11.88 2.13
C ALA A 10 -3.06 -13.01 2.75
N CYS A 11 -3.12 -14.17 2.09
CA CYS A 11 -3.85 -15.33 2.57
C CYS A 11 -3.20 -15.92 3.83
N GLU A 12 -1.87 -16.10 3.82
CA GLU A 12 -1.13 -16.63 4.97
C GLU A 12 -1.16 -15.67 6.16
N ALA A 13 -1.05 -14.37 5.90
CA ALA A 13 -1.19 -13.31 6.90
C ALA A 13 -2.56 -13.35 7.58
N ALA A 14 -3.64 -13.25 6.79
CA ALA A 14 -4.99 -13.27 7.31
C ALA A 14 -5.30 -14.58 8.08
N GLN A 15 -4.84 -15.72 7.56
CA GLN A 15 -5.04 -17.01 8.20
C GLN A 15 -4.23 -17.13 9.50
N GLY A 16 -2.97 -16.70 9.50
CA GLY A 16 -2.12 -16.73 10.68
C GLY A 16 -2.66 -15.89 11.83
N ILE A 17 -3.20 -14.71 11.53
CA ILE A 17 -3.88 -13.86 12.52
C ILE A 17 -5.15 -14.55 13.04
N ARG A 18 -6.01 -15.07 12.15
CA ARG A 18 -7.24 -15.78 12.56
C ARG A 18 -6.97 -16.99 13.45
N ASP A 19 -5.93 -17.74 13.14
CA ASP A 19 -5.49 -18.92 13.91
C ASP A 19 -4.68 -18.53 15.17
N LYS A 20 -4.48 -17.23 15.42
CA LYS A 20 -3.72 -16.69 16.54
C LYS A 20 -2.28 -17.23 16.61
N ARG A 21 -1.68 -17.51 15.44
CA ARG A 21 -0.25 -17.89 15.34
C ARG A 21 0.68 -16.70 15.57
N PHE A 22 0.21 -15.50 15.26
CA PHE A 22 0.81 -14.20 15.54
C PHE A 22 -0.32 -13.16 15.53
N THR A 23 -0.04 -11.95 16.03
CA THR A 23 -1.00 -10.84 16.07
C THR A 23 -0.91 -9.95 14.83
N ALA A 24 -1.93 -9.13 14.59
CA ALA A 24 -1.85 -8.07 13.58
C ALA A 24 -0.72 -7.09 13.92
N GLU A 25 -0.56 -6.74 15.21
CA GLU A 25 0.53 -5.84 15.64
C GLU A 25 1.91 -6.40 15.32
N GLU A 26 2.15 -7.70 15.51
CA GLU A 26 3.41 -8.36 15.14
C GLU A 26 3.67 -8.30 13.63
N LEU A 27 2.64 -8.56 12.80
CA LEU A 27 2.74 -8.46 11.35
C LEU A 27 3.02 -7.04 10.88
N ILE A 28 2.28 -6.05 11.39
CA ILE A 28 2.50 -4.63 11.03
C ILE A 28 3.88 -4.17 11.48
N THR A 29 4.34 -4.57 12.67
CA THR A 29 5.70 -4.27 13.14
C THR A 29 6.76 -4.82 12.19
N SER A 30 6.60 -6.06 11.73
CA SER A 30 7.51 -6.68 10.76
C SER A 30 7.54 -5.93 9.42
N VAL A 31 6.37 -5.57 8.88
CA VAL A 31 6.26 -4.81 7.62
C VAL A 31 6.80 -3.39 7.76
N SER A 32 6.48 -2.67 8.85
CA SER A 32 7.00 -1.33 9.10
C SER A 32 8.52 -1.32 9.31
N GLY A 33 9.08 -2.35 9.94
CA GLY A 33 10.53 -2.53 10.02
C GLY A 33 11.17 -2.65 8.64
N ARG A 34 10.56 -3.45 7.74
CA ARG A 34 11.00 -3.59 6.35
C ARG A 34 10.89 -2.26 5.57
N ILE A 35 9.82 -1.51 5.77
CA ILE A 35 9.64 -0.18 5.17
C ILE A 35 10.74 0.77 5.66
N ALA A 36 10.97 0.86 6.97
CA ALA A 36 11.97 1.75 7.55
C ALA A 36 13.39 1.46 7.04
N GLU A 37 13.72 0.18 6.84
CA GLU A 37 15.03 -0.24 6.35
C GLU A 37 15.27 0.12 4.87
N HIS A 38 14.27 -0.09 3.99
CA HIS A 38 14.50 -0.02 2.53
C HIS A 38 13.88 1.20 1.85
N ASN A 39 12.80 1.77 2.40
CA ASN A 39 12.08 2.87 1.76
C ASN A 39 12.91 4.16 1.61
N PRO A 40 13.82 4.54 2.52
CA PRO A 40 14.65 5.74 2.33
C PRO A 40 15.44 5.74 1.02
N ARG A 41 15.84 4.55 0.53
CA ARG A 41 16.50 4.39 -0.77
C ARG A 41 15.51 4.38 -1.93
N LEU A 42 14.37 3.69 -1.78
CA LEU A 42 13.44 3.44 -2.88
C LEU A 42 12.46 4.57 -3.14
N ASN A 43 12.12 5.35 -2.11
CA ASN A 43 11.10 6.39 -2.16
C ASN A 43 9.76 5.87 -2.75
N ALA A 44 9.34 4.68 -2.30
CA ALA A 44 8.13 4.02 -2.77
C ALA A 44 6.90 4.47 -1.98
N ILE A 45 7.06 4.64 -0.66
CA ILE A 45 6.07 5.20 0.28
C ILE A 45 6.43 6.66 0.56
N VAL A 46 5.47 7.57 0.33
CA VAL A 46 5.63 9.02 0.46
C VAL A 46 4.85 9.62 1.62
N LEU A 47 3.93 8.85 2.20
CA LEU A 47 3.34 9.11 3.50
C LEU A 47 3.41 7.81 4.30
N ASP A 48 4.29 7.79 5.30
CA ASP A 48 4.40 6.71 6.27
C ASP A 48 3.22 6.79 7.24
N LEU A 49 2.56 5.66 7.49
CA LEU A 49 1.43 5.55 8.40
C LEU A 49 1.69 4.48 9.48
N THR A 50 2.96 4.22 9.81
CA THR A 50 3.35 3.17 10.75
C THR A 50 2.68 3.33 12.11
N GLU A 51 2.61 4.55 12.65
CA GLU A 51 2.00 4.78 13.96
C GLU A 51 0.50 4.50 13.95
N GLU A 52 -0.21 4.99 12.93
CA GLU A 52 -1.63 4.74 12.72
C GLU A 52 -1.91 3.25 12.43
N ALA A 53 -1.07 2.61 11.64
CA ALA A 53 -1.20 1.19 11.30
C ALA A 53 -1.02 0.30 12.53
N LEU A 54 -0.09 0.61 13.44
CA LEU A 54 0.08 -0.10 14.70
C LEU A 54 -1.12 0.11 15.63
N ALA A 55 -1.68 1.32 15.66
CA ALA A 55 -2.91 1.58 16.41
C ALA A 55 -4.11 0.78 15.86
N ASP A 56 -4.28 0.77 14.53
CA ASP A 56 -5.31 -0.03 13.84
C ASP A 56 -5.10 -1.53 14.07
N ALA A 57 -3.85 -2.00 14.14
CA ALA A 57 -3.50 -3.39 14.42
C ALA A 57 -3.93 -3.83 15.83
N ARG A 58 -3.63 -3.03 16.86
CA ARG A 58 -4.09 -3.30 18.23
C ARG A 58 -5.61 -3.37 18.33
N VAL A 59 -6.31 -2.50 17.59
CA VAL A 59 -7.77 -2.54 17.51
C VAL A 59 -8.23 -3.84 16.83
N ALA A 60 -7.61 -4.25 15.73
CA ALA A 60 -7.92 -5.50 15.04
C ALA A 60 -7.69 -6.73 15.93
N ASP A 61 -6.61 -6.75 16.70
CA ASP A 61 -6.31 -7.82 17.66
C ASP A 61 -7.34 -7.89 18.79
N ALA A 62 -7.71 -6.74 19.36
CA ALA A 62 -8.75 -6.67 20.39
C ALA A 62 -10.12 -7.15 19.88
N GLN A 63 -10.47 -6.82 18.63
CA GLN A 63 -11.70 -7.29 17.99
C GLN A 63 -11.71 -8.82 17.82
N LEU A 64 -10.60 -9.40 17.37
CA LEU A 64 -10.45 -10.84 17.22
C LEU A 64 -10.50 -11.56 18.57
N ALA A 65 -9.82 -11.03 19.59
CA ALA A 65 -9.86 -11.55 20.95
C ALA A 65 -11.28 -11.55 21.54
N ALA A 66 -12.08 -10.54 21.22
CA ALA A 66 -13.49 -10.43 21.59
C ALA A 66 -14.44 -11.32 20.77
N GLY A 67 -13.93 -12.14 19.84
CA GLY A 67 -14.73 -13.04 19.01
C GLY A 67 -15.64 -12.33 17.99
N LYS A 68 -15.33 -11.08 17.63
CA LYS A 68 -16.08 -10.36 16.59
C LYS A 68 -15.86 -11.00 15.23
N THR A 69 -16.88 -10.96 14.37
CA THR A 69 -16.74 -11.35 12.97
C THR A 69 -15.71 -10.48 12.28
N THR A 70 -14.70 -11.10 11.69
CA THR A 70 -13.62 -10.43 10.99
C THR A 70 -13.79 -10.52 9.47
N GLY A 71 -13.27 -9.52 8.76
CA GLY A 71 -13.30 -9.50 7.29
C GLY A 71 -12.24 -10.42 6.68
N PRO A 72 -12.29 -10.65 5.35
CA PRO A 72 -11.36 -11.56 4.68
C PRO A 72 -9.89 -11.09 4.73
N LEU A 73 -9.66 -9.78 4.91
CA LEU A 73 -8.34 -9.15 5.00
C LEU A 73 -8.01 -8.67 6.42
N HIS A 74 -8.65 -9.23 7.46
CA HIS A 74 -8.45 -8.80 8.85
C HIS A 74 -6.97 -8.77 9.24
N GLY A 75 -6.47 -7.57 9.58
CA GLY A 75 -5.09 -7.30 9.97
C GLY A 75 -4.06 -7.33 8.84
N VAL A 76 -4.47 -7.53 7.59
CA VAL A 76 -3.55 -7.60 6.44
C VAL A 76 -3.08 -6.19 6.06
N PRO A 77 -1.76 -5.95 5.96
CA PRO A 77 -1.22 -4.65 5.54
C PRO A 77 -1.48 -4.39 4.06
N VAL A 78 -1.85 -3.17 3.74
CA VAL A 78 -2.06 -2.68 2.37
C VAL A 78 -1.46 -1.29 2.21
N THR A 79 -1.09 -0.94 0.98
CA THR A 79 -0.71 0.45 0.63
C THR A 79 -1.68 1.05 -0.37
N ILE A 80 -1.87 2.37 -0.31
CA ILE A 80 -2.77 3.09 -1.22
C ILE A 80 -2.00 4.14 -2.03
N LYS A 81 -2.12 4.10 -3.35
CA LYS A 81 -1.56 5.15 -4.23
C LYS A 81 -2.01 6.55 -3.83
N SER A 82 -1.09 7.51 -3.82
CA SER A 82 -1.30 8.88 -3.32
C SER A 82 -2.29 9.73 -4.13
N ASN A 83 -2.79 9.24 -5.26
CA ASN A 83 -3.84 9.89 -6.06
C ASN A 83 -5.27 9.41 -5.72
N ILE A 84 -5.44 8.64 -4.64
CA ILE A 84 -6.71 8.05 -4.23
C ILE A 84 -7.12 8.59 -2.87
N ASP A 85 -8.36 8.99 -2.68
CA ASP A 85 -8.79 9.56 -1.40
C ASP A 85 -8.74 8.55 -0.24
N VAL A 86 -8.12 9.00 0.85
CA VAL A 86 -8.15 8.41 2.19
C VAL A 86 -8.54 9.52 3.14
N LYS A 87 -9.60 9.31 3.92
CA LYS A 87 -10.19 10.29 4.81
C LYS A 87 -9.15 10.92 5.72
N GLY A 88 -9.12 12.24 5.76
CA GLY A 88 -8.23 13.01 6.63
C GLY A 88 -6.77 13.05 6.17
N GLN A 89 -6.44 12.50 5.00
CA GLN A 89 -5.09 12.53 4.42
C GLN A 89 -5.03 13.38 3.16
N PRO A 90 -3.83 13.90 2.80
CA PRO A 90 -3.64 14.56 1.52
C PRO A 90 -3.82 13.64 0.30
N THR A 91 -4.40 14.18 -0.77
CA THR A 91 -4.43 13.57 -2.12
C THR A 91 -3.70 14.48 -3.12
N PRO A 92 -2.35 14.56 -3.07
CA PRO A 92 -1.61 15.54 -3.86
C PRO A 92 -1.45 15.16 -5.33
N ASN A 93 -1.58 13.87 -5.68
CA ASN A 93 -1.35 13.36 -7.04
C ASN A 93 0.01 13.81 -7.63
N GLY A 94 1.04 13.92 -6.79
CA GLY A 94 2.40 14.35 -7.14
C GLY A 94 2.57 15.88 -7.33
N LEU A 95 1.54 16.68 -7.11
CA LEU A 95 1.58 18.14 -7.34
C LEU A 95 1.84 18.91 -6.04
N PRO A 96 2.89 19.76 -5.97
CA PRO A 96 3.14 20.60 -4.79
C PRO A 96 1.98 21.53 -4.43
N ALA A 97 1.22 21.99 -5.43
CA ALA A 97 0.04 22.84 -5.22
C ALA A 97 -1.11 22.13 -4.49
N LEU A 98 -1.13 20.79 -4.48
CA LEU A 98 -2.18 19.98 -3.86
C LEU A 98 -1.69 19.25 -2.59
N LYS A 99 -0.50 19.57 -2.09
CA LYS A 99 0.10 18.90 -0.91
C LYS A 99 -0.78 18.97 0.35
N ASP A 100 -1.61 20.00 0.45
CA ASP A 100 -2.51 20.25 1.59
C ASP A 100 -3.99 20.01 1.22
N LEU A 101 -4.27 19.38 0.07
CA LEU A 101 -5.63 19.00 -0.33
C LEU A 101 -6.05 17.76 0.46
N ILE A 102 -6.70 17.97 1.60
CA ILE A 102 -7.16 16.89 2.49
C ILE A 102 -8.47 16.30 1.98
N ALA A 103 -8.52 14.98 1.82
CA ALA A 103 -9.74 14.28 1.43
C ALA A 103 -10.75 14.24 2.61
N PRO A 104 -12.02 14.65 2.38
CA PRO A 104 -13.04 14.65 3.43
C PRO A 104 -13.50 13.25 3.81
N ASP A 105 -13.41 12.29 2.88
CA ASP A 105 -13.88 10.92 3.05
C ASP A 105 -12.98 9.93 2.28
N ASP A 106 -13.14 8.64 2.59
CA ASP A 106 -12.47 7.57 1.88
C ASP A 106 -13.08 7.39 0.48
N SER A 107 -12.24 7.14 -0.51
CA SER A 107 -12.73 6.61 -1.80
C SER A 107 -13.44 5.26 -1.59
N PRO A 108 -14.33 4.84 -2.51
CA PRO A 108 -15.00 3.55 -2.40
C PRO A 108 -14.05 2.35 -2.25
N VAL A 109 -12.89 2.36 -2.91
CA VAL A 109 -11.89 1.29 -2.79
C VAL A 109 -11.22 1.29 -1.42
N THR A 110 -10.85 2.46 -0.90
CA THR A 110 -10.29 2.60 0.45
C THR A 110 -11.28 2.10 1.50
N ALA A 111 -12.53 2.54 1.41
CA ALA A 111 -13.60 2.14 2.33
C ALA A 111 -13.83 0.62 2.30
N ASN A 112 -13.80 -0.01 1.11
CA ASN A 112 -13.95 -1.46 0.97
C ASN A 112 -12.77 -2.23 1.57
N LEU A 113 -11.54 -1.74 1.42
CA LEU A 113 -10.36 -2.36 2.06
C LEU A 113 -10.47 -2.30 3.59
N ARG A 114 -10.82 -1.14 4.15
CA ARG A 114 -11.05 -1.00 5.60
C ARG A 114 -12.19 -1.89 6.10
N LYS A 115 -13.31 -1.95 5.37
CA LYS A 115 -14.44 -2.85 5.69
C LYS A 115 -14.03 -4.33 5.66
N ALA A 116 -13.10 -4.71 4.78
CA ALA A 116 -12.53 -6.05 4.74
C ALA A 116 -11.55 -6.36 5.88
N GLY A 117 -11.23 -5.36 6.73
CA GLY A 117 -10.33 -5.48 7.87
C GLY A 117 -8.86 -5.20 7.54
N ALA A 118 -8.56 -4.69 6.34
CA ALA A 118 -7.19 -4.34 5.95
C ALA A 118 -6.68 -3.11 6.71
N ILE A 119 -5.37 -3.08 6.94
CA ILE A 119 -4.67 -1.98 7.63
C ILE A 119 -3.79 -1.25 6.63
N ILE A 120 -3.95 0.07 6.53
CA ILE A 120 -3.18 0.89 5.58
C ILE A 120 -1.85 1.28 6.23
N VAL A 121 -0.74 0.78 5.70
CA VAL A 121 0.62 1.03 6.25
C VAL A 121 1.33 2.22 5.62
N GLY A 122 0.80 2.74 4.51
CA GLY A 122 1.40 3.91 3.87
C GLY A 122 0.78 4.25 2.52
N ARG A 123 1.19 5.41 2.00
CA ARG A 123 0.76 5.94 0.70
C ARG A 123 1.87 5.84 -0.31
N THR A 124 1.61 5.23 -1.47
CA THR A 124 2.63 5.01 -2.48
C THR A 124 2.77 6.18 -3.45
N ASN A 125 3.99 6.41 -3.93
CA ASN A 125 4.30 7.48 -4.87
C ASN A 125 3.64 7.30 -6.25
N THR A 126 3.52 8.39 -6.98
CA THR A 126 2.97 8.46 -8.35
C THR A 126 3.65 9.59 -9.12
N PRO A 127 3.78 9.54 -10.45
CA PRO A 127 4.15 10.73 -11.22
C PRO A 127 3.05 11.80 -11.14
N GLU A 128 3.41 13.04 -11.46
CA GLU A 128 2.47 14.17 -11.56
C GLU A 128 1.23 13.78 -12.37
N LEU A 129 0.06 14.02 -11.77
CA LEU A 129 -1.25 13.70 -12.35
C LEU A 129 -1.45 12.23 -12.72
N SER A 130 -0.54 11.34 -12.32
CA SER A 130 -0.52 9.94 -12.73
C SER A 130 -0.34 9.73 -14.24
N MET A 131 0.24 10.71 -14.95
CA MET A 131 0.32 10.77 -16.42
C MET A 131 1.73 10.51 -16.98
N ARG A 132 2.48 9.58 -16.38
CA ARG A 132 3.77 9.09 -16.91
C ARG A 132 3.92 7.58 -16.65
N LEU A 133 4.64 6.89 -17.54
CA LEU A 133 5.04 5.49 -17.37
C LEU A 133 6.39 5.36 -16.63
N ASN A 134 6.72 6.37 -15.83
CA ASN A 134 7.79 6.38 -14.85
C ASN A 134 7.26 7.08 -13.59
N THR A 135 7.85 6.86 -12.43
CA THR A 135 7.34 7.40 -11.16
C THR A 135 8.31 8.45 -10.59
N ASP A 136 8.07 9.70 -10.96
CA ASP A 136 8.79 10.88 -10.50
C ASP A 136 7.85 12.10 -10.46
N ASN A 137 8.00 12.94 -9.43
CA ASN A 137 7.25 14.20 -9.31
C ASN A 137 8.04 15.22 -8.46
N PRO A 138 7.75 16.53 -8.56
CA PRO A 138 8.48 17.56 -7.83
C PRO A 138 8.15 17.65 -6.34
N LEU A 139 7.06 17.02 -5.87
CA LEU A 139 6.68 17.04 -4.46
C LEU A 139 7.46 16.01 -3.63
N HIS A 140 7.63 14.79 -4.15
CA HIS A 140 8.21 13.66 -3.44
C HIS A 140 9.48 13.10 -4.12
N GLY A 141 9.81 13.54 -5.32
CA GLY A 141 10.94 13.02 -6.08
C GLY A 141 10.65 11.71 -6.81
N ARG A 142 11.74 11.05 -7.23
CA ARG A 142 11.72 9.81 -8.01
C ARG A 142 11.63 8.58 -7.11
N THR A 143 10.81 7.62 -7.51
CA THR A 143 10.84 6.23 -6.99
C THR A 143 11.82 5.40 -7.80
N LEU A 144 12.59 4.54 -7.14
CA LEU A 144 13.56 3.63 -7.77
C LEU A 144 13.00 2.22 -7.92
N ASN A 145 13.54 1.45 -8.86
CA ASN A 145 13.21 0.04 -9.00
C ASN A 145 14.03 -0.77 -7.97
N PRO A 146 13.43 -1.67 -7.16
CA PRO A 146 14.15 -2.44 -6.15
C PRO A 146 15.24 -3.36 -6.70
N TRP A 147 15.11 -3.80 -7.95
CA TRP A 147 16.05 -4.73 -8.60
C TRP A 147 17.28 -4.03 -9.16
N ASP A 148 17.14 -2.79 -9.62
CA ASP A 148 18.19 -1.98 -10.25
C ASP A 148 17.80 -0.50 -10.17
N GLU A 149 18.62 0.34 -9.55
CA GLU A 149 18.33 1.77 -9.36
C GLU A 149 18.39 2.59 -10.66
N ASP A 150 19.12 2.11 -11.66
CA ASP A 150 19.17 2.73 -12.99
C ASP A 150 17.91 2.40 -13.81
N ALA A 151 17.18 1.35 -13.43
CA ALA A 151 15.92 0.97 -14.06
C ALA A 151 14.71 1.78 -13.54
N SER A 152 13.71 1.92 -14.40
CA SER A 152 12.42 2.53 -14.03
C SER A 152 11.54 1.50 -13.31
N PRO A 153 10.87 1.85 -12.18
CA PRO A 153 9.84 1.00 -11.58
C PRO A 153 8.53 1.02 -12.41
N GLY A 154 8.52 1.69 -13.56
CA GLY A 154 7.35 1.96 -14.38
C GLY A 154 6.46 3.05 -13.77
N GLY A 155 5.28 3.20 -14.35
CA GLY A 155 4.30 4.18 -13.89
C GLY A 155 2.92 3.96 -14.48
N SER A 156 1.88 4.60 -13.95
CA SER A 156 1.99 5.57 -12.85
C SER A 156 1.91 4.96 -11.44
N SER A 157 1.68 3.66 -11.29
CA SER A 157 1.67 2.99 -9.97
C SER A 157 3.03 2.35 -9.64
N GLY A 158 4.13 3.02 -9.98
CA GLY A 158 5.48 2.51 -9.74
C GLY A 158 5.86 2.50 -8.26
N GLY A 159 5.36 3.45 -7.46
CA GLY A 159 5.49 3.39 -5.99
C GLY A 159 4.90 2.10 -5.41
N ALA A 160 3.70 1.73 -5.86
CA ALA A 160 3.04 0.49 -5.45
C ALA A 160 3.82 -0.76 -5.86
N SER A 161 4.37 -0.78 -7.08
CA SER A 161 5.12 -1.94 -7.58
C SER A 161 6.51 -2.05 -6.97
N SER A 162 7.20 -0.92 -6.72
CA SER A 162 8.43 -0.89 -5.96
C SER A 162 8.21 -1.36 -4.51
N ALA A 163 7.13 -0.92 -3.87
CA ALA A 163 6.79 -1.36 -2.51
C ALA A 163 6.52 -2.88 -2.45
N GLY A 164 5.78 -3.42 -3.42
CA GLY A 164 5.52 -4.87 -3.51
C GLY A 164 6.77 -5.71 -3.72
N ALA A 165 7.64 -5.31 -4.65
CA ALA A 165 8.88 -6.04 -4.91
C ALA A 165 9.89 -5.93 -3.75
N ALA A 166 9.82 -4.86 -2.94
CA ALA A 166 10.65 -4.69 -1.74
C ALA A 166 10.11 -5.42 -0.49
N GLY A 167 8.88 -5.96 -0.54
CA GLY A 167 8.25 -6.66 0.57
C GLY A 167 7.58 -5.75 1.59
N PHE A 168 7.00 -4.62 1.17
CA PHE A 168 6.28 -3.69 2.07
C PHE A 168 4.84 -4.14 2.35
N GLY A 169 4.65 -5.45 2.51
CA GLY A 169 3.36 -6.11 2.62
C GLY A 169 2.92 -6.82 1.33
N PRO A 170 1.76 -7.50 1.36
CA PRO A 170 1.34 -8.39 0.27
C PRO A 170 0.40 -7.73 -0.76
N ILE A 171 -0.16 -6.55 -0.48
CA ILE A 171 -1.16 -5.90 -1.35
C ILE A 171 -0.84 -4.41 -1.52
N HIS A 172 -0.74 -3.98 -2.77
CA HIS A 172 -0.47 -2.58 -3.13
C HIS A 172 -1.50 -2.09 -4.14
N HIS A 173 -2.28 -1.08 -3.73
CA HIS A 173 -3.31 -0.51 -4.58
C HIS A 173 -2.71 0.47 -5.61
N GLY A 174 -3.33 0.50 -6.79
CA GLY A 174 -3.07 1.48 -7.84
C GLY A 174 -4.25 1.54 -8.82
N ASN A 175 -4.09 2.28 -9.91
CA ASN A 175 -5.10 2.44 -10.96
C ASN A 175 -4.45 2.36 -12.34
N ASP A 176 -5.23 1.99 -13.36
CA ASP A 176 -4.75 1.72 -14.72
C ASP A 176 -5.70 2.32 -15.75
N ILE A 177 -5.24 3.37 -16.42
CA ILE A 177 -5.92 3.97 -17.59
C ILE A 177 -5.31 3.46 -18.90
N GLY A 178 -3.97 3.36 -18.95
CA GLY A 178 -3.19 3.02 -20.15
C GLY A 178 -2.02 2.09 -19.86
N GLY A 179 -2.11 1.26 -18.81
CA GLY A 179 -1.03 0.38 -18.36
C GLY A 179 -0.49 0.70 -16.97
N SER A 180 -1.08 1.66 -16.26
CA SER A 180 -0.52 2.17 -15.00
C SER A 180 -0.52 1.20 -13.82
N LEU A 181 -1.12 0.00 -13.95
CA LEU A 181 -0.86 -1.14 -13.06
C LEU A 181 0.07 -2.16 -13.73
N ARG A 182 -0.21 -2.50 -15.00
CA ARG A 182 0.47 -3.57 -15.74
C ARG A 182 1.94 -3.28 -16.05
N CYS A 183 2.25 -2.07 -16.48
CA CYS A 183 3.62 -1.63 -16.79
C CYS A 183 4.52 -1.66 -15.54
N PRO A 184 4.17 -1.02 -14.41
CA PRO A 184 5.03 -1.06 -13.24
C PRO A 184 5.11 -2.46 -12.61
N ALA A 185 4.03 -3.26 -12.67
CA ALA A 185 4.10 -4.66 -12.24
C ALA A 185 5.07 -5.49 -13.10
N PHE A 186 5.05 -5.31 -14.43
CA PHE A 186 6.02 -5.95 -15.33
C PHE A 186 7.45 -5.53 -15.00
N ASN A 187 7.71 -4.22 -14.83
CA ASN A 187 9.03 -3.69 -14.54
C ASN A 187 9.59 -4.15 -13.18
N CYS A 188 8.72 -4.36 -12.19
CA CYS A 188 9.11 -4.80 -10.86
C CYS A 188 8.94 -6.32 -10.64
N GLY A 189 8.63 -7.12 -11.67
CA GLY A 189 8.52 -8.57 -11.55
C GLY A 189 7.35 -9.07 -10.69
N LEU A 190 6.21 -8.36 -10.72
CA LEU A 190 5.02 -8.64 -9.91
C LEU A 190 3.83 -9.10 -10.77
N SER A 191 2.91 -9.81 -10.11
CA SER A 191 1.57 -10.04 -10.65
C SER A 191 0.66 -8.86 -10.34
N THR A 192 -0.24 -8.53 -11.27
CA THR A 192 -1.25 -7.49 -11.05
C THR A 192 -2.57 -7.83 -11.72
N VAL A 193 -3.64 -7.24 -11.21
CA VAL A 193 -4.98 -7.38 -11.76
C VAL A 193 -5.45 -6.00 -12.19
N LYS A 194 -5.73 -5.84 -13.49
CA LYS A 194 -6.55 -4.72 -13.99
C LYS A 194 -7.97 -5.24 -14.18
N PRO A 195 -8.91 -4.93 -13.28
CA PRO A 195 -10.29 -5.39 -13.41
C PRO A 195 -10.93 -4.91 -14.72
N THR A 196 -12.05 -5.55 -15.08
CA THR A 196 -12.94 -5.03 -16.12
C THR A 196 -13.43 -3.64 -15.72
N PHE A 197 -13.59 -2.75 -16.69
CA PHE A 197 -14.12 -1.41 -16.44
C PHE A 197 -15.47 -1.47 -15.70
N GLY A 198 -15.65 -0.60 -14.70
CA GLY A 198 -16.85 -0.56 -13.86
C GLY A 198 -16.93 -1.64 -12.76
N ARG A 199 -15.97 -2.59 -12.68
CA ARG A 199 -15.96 -3.61 -11.61
C ARG A 199 -15.64 -3.02 -10.24
N VAL A 200 -14.69 -2.08 -10.20
CA VAL A 200 -14.30 -1.35 -8.99
C VAL A 200 -14.80 0.09 -9.14
N PRO A 201 -15.62 0.60 -8.22
CA PRO A 201 -16.07 1.99 -8.25
C PRO A 201 -14.89 2.93 -8.03
N ALA A 202 -14.89 4.04 -8.79
CA ALA A 202 -13.95 5.14 -8.63
C ALA A 202 -14.39 6.07 -7.49
#